data_AF-R5UBW4-F1
#
_entry.id   AF-R5UBW4-F1
#
_cell.length_a   1.000
_cell.length_b   1.000
_cell.length_c   1.000
_cell.angle_alpha   90.00
_cell.angle_beta   90.00
_cell.angle_gamma   90.00
#
_symmetry.space_group_name_H-M   'P 1'
#
loop_
_entity.id
_entity.type
_entity.pdbx_description
1 polymer ?
#
loop_
_entity_poly.entity_id
_entity_poly.type
_entity_poly.pdbx_seq_one_letter_code
_entity_poly.pdbx_strand_id
1 'polypeptide(L)'
;MHGYLGGQASAGAMLDVLTGKANPSGRLSETYPVRYEDTPAFKYFPSTERNSEYRESLFVGYRYYDTSKVRVQYPFGYGLSYTSFEYSDLRVTADGVEFVLTNTGKMDGAEVAQMYVCAPKGKIFRPDKELKGFAKVFLKAGESRKVQISFDDKTFRYWNVETDRWEKEAGKYEICIGACALDIRLRETLEIEGTTGTMPYDAEKMPSYFSGIIRDVPDAEFEALLKQPIPDGKWSGELGMNDAICQMYYAKSRLARMIYKILTNLKKKSEDKGKPDLNILFIYNMPFRGIAKMTHGAVSMKMAEGMTEVVNGHFMKGMGKVIRGFFANRKANKEYKKKLEAGK
;
A
#
# COMPACT_ATOMS: atom_id res chain seq x y z
N MET A 1 -13.56 -13.15 13.61
CA MET A 1 -12.53 -13.86 12.81
C MET A 1 -12.46 -13.20 11.45
N HIS A 2 -11.27 -12.86 10.94
CA HIS A 2 -11.12 -12.21 9.64
C HIS A 2 -10.57 -13.22 8.61
N GLY A 3 -11.31 -13.47 7.53
CA GLY A 3 -10.99 -14.51 6.54
C GLY A 3 -10.23 -14.06 5.30
N TYR A 4 -10.12 -12.75 5.06
CA TYR A 4 -9.60 -12.19 3.80
C TYR A 4 -10.22 -12.87 2.56
N LEU A 5 -9.47 -12.96 1.45
CA LEU A 5 -9.84 -13.68 0.24
C LEU A 5 -9.05 -15.00 0.16
N GLY A 6 -9.49 -16.01 0.92
CA GLY A 6 -8.77 -17.29 1.10
C GLY A 6 -8.92 -18.33 -0.02
N GLY A 7 -9.45 -17.96 -1.19
CA GLY A 7 -9.69 -18.87 -2.31
C GLY A 7 -10.75 -19.95 -2.06
N GLN A 8 -10.80 -20.96 -2.93
CA GLN A 8 -11.87 -21.97 -2.96
C GLN A 8 -11.94 -22.88 -1.73
N ALA A 9 -10.87 -22.98 -0.93
CA ALA A 9 -10.82 -23.79 0.30
C ALA A 9 -11.15 -23.00 1.58
N SER A 10 -11.43 -21.70 1.46
CA SER A 10 -11.58 -20.78 2.61
C SER A 10 -12.68 -21.19 3.60
N ALA A 11 -13.81 -21.71 3.12
CA ALA A 11 -14.91 -22.12 3.99
C ALA A 11 -14.51 -23.29 4.91
N GLY A 12 -13.79 -24.29 4.38
CA GLY A 12 -13.30 -25.41 5.18
C GLY A 12 -12.24 -24.98 6.19
N ALA A 13 -11.29 -24.13 5.78
CA ALA A 13 -10.28 -23.57 6.68
C ALA A 13 -10.92 -22.74 7.81
N MET A 14 -11.95 -21.94 7.51
CA MET A 14 -12.69 -21.15 8.49
C MET A 14 -13.41 -22.06 9.50
N LEU A 15 -14.03 -23.15 9.03
CA LEU A 15 -14.67 -24.15 9.89
C LEU A 15 -13.67 -24.82 10.83
N ASP A 16 -12.50 -25.20 10.33
CA ASP A 16 -11.44 -25.81 11.14
C ASP A 16 -10.99 -24.87 12.28
N VAL A 17 -10.89 -23.57 12.01
CA VAL A 17 -10.58 -22.58 13.07
C VAL A 17 -11.75 -22.43 14.03
N LEU A 18 -12.98 -22.18 13.53
CA LEU A 18 -14.16 -21.98 14.39
C LEU A 18 -14.47 -23.15 15.32
N THR A 19 -14.17 -24.38 14.89
CA THR A 19 -14.38 -25.60 15.68
C THR A 19 -13.21 -25.93 16.62
N GLY A 20 -12.11 -25.16 16.57
CA GLY A 20 -10.92 -25.43 17.37
C GLY A 20 -10.04 -26.56 16.83
N LYS A 21 -10.40 -27.19 15.71
CA LYS A 21 -9.54 -28.17 15.02
C LYS A 21 -8.21 -27.55 14.59
N ALA A 22 -8.20 -26.25 14.29
CA ALA A 22 -6.99 -25.46 14.10
C ALA A 22 -7.00 -24.24 15.04
N ASN A 23 -5.87 -23.97 15.70
CA ASN A 23 -5.69 -22.75 16.50
C ASN A 23 -5.31 -21.56 15.60
N PRO A 24 -6.04 -20.42 15.62
CA PRO A 24 -5.70 -19.28 14.79
C PRO A 24 -4.33 -18.70 15.17
N SER A 25 -3.51 -18.44 14.14
CA SER A 25 -2.14 -17.92 14.29
C SER A 25 -1.77 -16.90 13.20
N GLY A 26 -2.79 -16.26 12.62
CA GLY A 26 -2.63 -15.15 11.68
C GLY A 26 -2.39 -13.84 12.42
N ARG A 27 -1.56 -12.97 11.84
CA ARG A 27 -1.32 -11.60 12.31
C ARG A 27 -1.73 -10.62 11.20
N LEU A 28 -2.32 -9.49 11.57
CA LEU A 28 -2.72 -8.46 10.61
C LEU A 28 -1.50 -7.89 9.89
N SER A 29 -1.54 -7.89 8.56
CA SER A 29 -0.55 -7.23 7.70
C SER A 29 -0.79 -5.72 7.55
N GLU A 30 -1.88 -5.21 8.11
CA GLU A 30 -2.35 -3.84 7.96
C GLU A 30 -2.88 -3.33 9.30
N THR A 31 -2.87 -2.02 9.50
CA THR A 31 -3.55 -1.39 10.64
C THR A 31 -5.01 -1.13 10.29
N TYR A 32 -5.93 -1.46 11.19
CA TYR A 32 -7.36 -1.20 11.00
C TYR A 32 -7.70 0.10 11.73
N PRO A 33 -7.85 1.23 11.02
CA PRO A 33 -8.19 2.49 11.65
C PRO A 33 -9.63 2.46 12.19
N VAL A 34 -9.93 3.36 13.14
CA VAL A 34 -11.31 3.52 13.64
C VAL A 34 -12.19 4.17 12.58
N ARG A 35 -11.64 5.15 11.84
CA ARG A 35 -12.32 5.86 10.76
C ARG A 35 -11.41 5.98 9.54
N TYR A 36 -12.01 6.09 8.36
CA TYR A 36 -11.24 6.30 7.13
C TYR A 36 -10.44 7.61 7.17
N GLU A 37 -11.00 8.66 7.77
CA GLU A 37 -10.39 9.97 7.93
C GLU A 37 -9.17 9.98 8.85
N ASP A 38 -8.95 8.91 9.62
CA ASP A 38 -7.76 8.75 10.45
C ASP A 38 -6.56 8.20 9.66
N THR A 39 -6.77 7.77 8.41
CA THR A 39 -5.67 7.32 7.56
C THR A 39 -4.74 8.49 7.20
N PRO A 40 -3.41 8.28 7.17
CA PRO A 40 -2.45 9.37 6.95
C PRO A 40 -2.59 10.02 5.57
N ALA A 41 -3.03 9.26 4.57
CA ALA A 41 -3.22 9.72 3.21
C ALA A 41 -4.62 10.30 2.94
N PHE A 42 -5.55 10.30 3.92
CA PHE A 42 -6.96 10.65 3.70
C PHE A 42 -7.16 11.97 2.92
N LYS A 43 -6.38 13.00 3.26
CA LYS A 43 -6.50 14.34 2.66
C LYS A 43 -5.98 14.40 1.22
N TYR A 44 -5.01 13.55 0.86
CA TYR A 44 -4.28 13.61 -0.40
C TYR A 44 -4.52 12.39 -1.30
N PHE A 45 -5.38 11.45 -0.88
CA PHE A 45 -5.80 10.29 -1.65
C PHE A 45 -7.34 10.19 -1.73
N PRO A 46 -7.92 9.95 -2.92
CA PRO A 46 -7.24 9.83 -4.21
C PRO A 46 -6.67 11.17 -4.69
N SER A 47 -5.74 11.14 -5.65
CA SER A 47 -5.24 12.35 -6.28
C SER A 47 -6.37 13.13 -6.95
N THR A 48 -6.33 14.46 -6.84
CA THR A 48 -7.32 15.35 -7.47
C THR A 48 -7.09 15.46 -8.98
N GLU A 49 -5.83 15.47 -9.41
CA GLU A 49 -5.42 15.56 -10.80
C GLU A 49 -4.29 14.56 -11.12
N ARG A 50 -3.21 14.99 -11.81
CA ARG A 50 -2.14 14.10 -12.28
C ARG A 50 -1.20 13.64 -11.16
N ASN A 51 -1.06 14.44 -10.11
CA ASN A 51 -0.09 14.20 -9.06
C ASN A 51 -0.78 13.61 -7.83
N SER A 52 -0.23 12.51 -7.32
CA SER A 52 -0.57 11.97 -6.01
C SER A 52 0.53 12.39 -5.05
N GLU A 53 0.21 13.24 -4.10
CA GLU A 53 1.18 13.78 -3.14
C GLU A 53 1.27 12.86 -1.91
N TYR A 54 2.43 12.26 -1.71
CA TYR A 54 2.72 11.36 -0.57
C TYR A 54 3.25 12.18 0.61
N ARG A 55 2.41 13.09 1.13
CA ARG A 55 2.80 14.02 2.21
C ARG A 55 3.02 13.32 3.54
N GLU A 56 2.48 12.13 3.71
CA GLU A 56 2.76 11.27 4.86
C GLU A 56 4.19 10.75 4.90
N SER A 57 4.92 10.78 3.77
CA SER A 57 6.33 10.36 3.69
C SER A 57 6.54 8.96 4.30
N LEU A 58 7.41 8.82 5.29
CA LEU A 58 7.70 7.55 5.99
C LEU A 58 6.55 7.07 6.90
N PHE A 59 5.59 7.94 7.22
CA PHE A 59 4.50 7.67 8.16
C PHE A 59 3.33 6.96 7.47
N VAL A 60 3.59 5.74 6.99
CA VAL A 60 2.57 4.87 6.36
C VAL A 60 2.19 3.73 7.30
N GLY A 61 0.88 3.53 7.50
CA GLY A 61 0.36 2.48 8.38
C GLY A 61 0.75 2.71 9.84
N TYR A 62 1.15 1.66 10.56
CA TYR A 62 1.51 1.76 11.99
C TYR A 62 2.65 2.74 12.27
N ARG A 63 3.52 3.02 11.29
CA ARG A 63 4.55 4.05 11.40
C ARG A 63 3.94 5.42 11.73
N TYR A 64 2.79 5.74 11.18
CA TYR A 64 2.02 6.93 11.53
C TYR A 64 1.30 6.75 12.86
N TYR A 65 0.41 5.76 12.97
CA TYR A 65 -0.49 5.64 14.13
C TYR A 65 0.26 5.55 15.46
N ASP A 66 1.36 4.80 15.48
CA ASP A 66 2.15 4.61 16.68
C ASP A 66 2.95 5.86 17.04
N THR A 67 3.46 6.60 16.05
CA THR A 67 4.25 7.83 16.27
C THR A 67 3.35 8.97 16.74
N SER A 68 2.24 9.20 16.02
CA SER A 68 1.28 10.28 16.29
C SER A 68 0.27 9.93 17.39
N LYS A 69 0.36 8.73 17.98
CA LYS A 69 -0.56 8.20 19.01
C LYS A 69 -2.03 8.23 18.59
N VAL A 70 -2.30 8.00 17.31
CA VAL A 70 -3.67 7.92 16.77
C VAL A 70 -4.26 6.56 17.11
N ARG A 71 -5.44 6.57 17.73
CA ARG A 71 -6.14 5.34 18.13
C ARG A 71 -6.54 4.52 16.89
N VAL A 72 -6.34 3.21 16.98
CA VAL A 72 -6.72 2.24 15.94
C VAL A 72 -7.64 1.18 16.52
N GLN A 73 -8.46 0.55 15.66
CA GLN A 73 -9.33 -0.55 16.07
C GLN A 73 -8.53 -1.84 16.28
N TYR A 74 -7.61 -2.15 15.36
CA TYR A 74 -6.63 -3.23 15.51
C TYR A 74 -5.27 -2.78 14.96
N PRO A 75 -4.18 -2.92 15.74
CA PRO A 75 -2.86 -2.50 15.32
C PRO A 75 -2.23 -3.46 14.30
N PHE A 76 -1.21 -2.99 13.59
CA PHE A 76 -0.37 -3.85 12.76
C PHE A 76 0.23 -5.00 13.56
N GLY A 77 0.26 -6.19 12.96
CA GLY A 77 0.76 -7.41 13.58
C GLY A 77 -0.17 -8.00 14.64
N TYR A 78 -1.38 -7.47 14.84
CA TYR A 78 -2.33 -7.99 15.83
C TYR A 78 -2.95 -9.33 15.40
N GLY A 79 -3.23 -10.19 16.38
CA GLY A 79 -3.92 -11.46 16.18
C GLY A 79 -4.18 -12.13 17.53
N LEU A 80 -5.23 -12.92 17.61
CA LEU A 80 -5.53 -13.72 18.79
C LEU A 80 -5.28 -15.20 18.50
N SER A 81 -5.09 -15.96 19.57
CA SER A 81 -4.95 -17.42 19.56
C SER A 81 -5.91 -18.01 20.59
N TYR A 82 -6.21 -19.30 20.48
CA TYR A 82 -6.90 -20.04 21.53
C TYR A 82 -6.00 -20.45 22.69
N THR A 83 -4.71 -20.14 22.61
CA THR A 83 -3.75 -20.28 23.71
C THR A 83 -3.06 -18.94 24.01
N SER A 84 -2.25 -18.88 25.06
CA SER A 84 -1.49 -17.71 25.47
C SER A 84 0.01 -17.96 25.38
N PHE A 85 0.77 -16.91 25.14
CA PHE A 85 2.24 -16.97 25.05
C PHE A 85 2.88 -15.93 25.96
N GLU A 86 4.00 -16.30 26.57
CA GLU A 86 4.85 -15.44 27.38
C GLU A 86 6.24 -15.32 26.74
N TYR A 87 6.85 -14.15 26.92
CA TYR A 87 8.15 -13.78 26.35
C TYR A 87 9.08 -13.44 27.51
N SER A 88 10.26 -14.04 27.57
CA SER A 88 11.25 -13.81 28.63
C SER A 88 12.68 -13.81 28.09
N ASP A 89 13.63 -13.40 28.94
CA ASP A 89 15.08 -13.60 28.74
C ASP A 89 15.63 -13.01 27.44
N LEU A 90 15.19 -11.80 27.07
CA LEU A 90 15.75 -11.09 25.91
C LEU A 90 17.25 -10.82 26.11
N ARG A 91 18.02 -11.14 25.08
CA ARG A 91 19.44 -10.82 24.96
C ARG A 91 19.73 -10.30 23.57
N VAL A 92 20.46 -9.20 23.48
CA VAL A 92 20.98 -8.67 22.21
C VAL A 92 22.39 -9.25 22.00
N THR A 93 22.64 -9.79 20.82
CA THR A 93 23.95 -10.29 20.38
C THR A 93 24.48 -9.42 19.24
N ALA A 94 25.71 -9.69 18.78
CA ALA A 94 26.27 -8.97 17.63
C ALA A 94 25.44 -9.16 16.34
N ASP A 95 24.82 -10.34 16.19
CA ASP A 95 24.16 -10.75 14.95
C ASP A 95 22.63 -10.75 15.05
N GLY A 96 22.04 -10.32 16.17
CA GLY A 96 20.59 -10.35 16.35
C GLY A 96 20.13 -10.30 17.81
N VAL A 97 18.99 -10.94 18.04
CA VAL A 97 18.41 -11.11 19.38
C VAL A 97 18.04 -12.55 19.65
N GLU A 98 18.19 -12.96 20.91
CA GLU A 98 17.65 -14.22 21.44
C GLU A 98 16.65 -13.93 22.56
N PHE A 99 15.59 -14.71 22.66
CA PHE A 99 14.65 -14.68 23.79
C PHE A 99 13.96 -16.04 23.93
N VAL A 100 13.27 -16.26 25.04
CA VAL A 100 12.46 -17.47 25.27
C VAL A 100 11.00 -17.16 25.03
N LEU A 101 10.33 -18.05 24.30
CA LEU A 101 8.90 -18.02 24.09
C LEU A 101 8.27 -19.27 24.71
N THR A 102 7.26 -19.07 25.55
CA THR A 102 6.57 -20.17 26.26
C THR A 102 5.09 -20.15 25.93
N ASN A 103 4.52 -21.28 25.56
CA ASN A 103 3.07 -21.45 25.46
C ASN A 103 2.51 -21.74 26.86
N THR A 104 1.85 -20.74 27.47
CA THR A 104 1.35 -20.81 28.84
C THR A 104 -0.10 -21.30 28.94
N GLY A 105 -0.77 -21.50 27.81
CA GLY A 105 -2.15 -21.97 27.79
C GLY A 105 -2.27 -23.49 27.72
N LYS A 106 -3.50 -23.96 27.47
CA LYS A 106 -3.88 -25.38 27.51
C LYS A 106 -4.00 -26.03 26.12
N MET A 107 -3.68 -25.29 25.06
CA MET A 107 -3.76 -25.76 23.68
C MET A 107 -2.47 -25.51 22.94
N ASP A 108 -2.16 -26.41 22.01
CA ASP A 108 -1.07 -26.22 21.06
C ASP A 108 -1.38 -25.02 20.16
N GLY A 109 -0.36 -24.28 19.78
CA GLY A 109 -0.55 -23.07 18.98
C GLY A 109 0.74 -22.55 18.38
N ALA A 110 0.60 -21.62 17.43
CA ALA A 110 1.73 -20.91 16.86
C ALA A 110 1.66 -19.42 17.18
N GLU A 111 2.79 -18.86 17.58
CA GLU A 111 2.99 -17.45 17.88
C GLU A 111 3.94 -16.84 16.85
N VAL A 112 3.74 -15.56 16.52
CA VAL A 112 4.59 -14.76 15.65
C VAL A 112 5.21 -13.64 16.50
N ALA A 113 6.41 -13.88 16.99
CA ALA A 113 7.19 -12.88 17.70
C ALA A 113 7.76 -11.86 16.70
N GLN A 114 7.59 -10.57 17.00
CA GLN A 114 7.93 -9.46 16.11
C GLN A 114 9.01 -8.60 16.75
N MET A 115 10.10 -8.35 16.02
CA MET A 115 11.20 -7.49 16.42
C MET A 115 11.05 -6.12 15.76
N TYR A 116 10.93 -5.09 16.59
CA TYR A 116 10.89 -3.69 16.20
C TYR A 116 12.16 -2.98 16.66
N VAL A 117 12.59 -1.97 15.90
CA VAL A 117 13.72 -1.11 16.24
C VAL A 117 13.21 0.32 16.40
N CYS A 118 13.47 0.91 17.57
CA CYS A 118 13.25 2.33 17.85
C CYS A 118 14.58 3.06 17.68
N ALA A 119 14.65 3.96 16.71
CA ALA A 119 15.84 4.75 16.43
C ALA A 119 15.98 5.94 17.42
N PRO A 120 17.19 6.51 17.56
CA PRO A 120 17.37 7.79 18.25
C PRO A 120 16.44 8.87 17.67
N LYS A 121 16.01 9.79 18.53
CA LYS A 121 15.21 10.95 18.12
C LYS A 121 16.10 12.18 17.96
N GLY A 122 15.83 13.00 16.94
CA GLY A 122 16.28 14.39 16.90
C GLY A 122 17.01 14.82 15.63
N LYS A 123 17.89 14.00 15.04
CA LYS A 123 18.63 14.39 13.82
C LYS A 123 17.94 13.97 12.54
N ILE A 124 17.32 12.80 12.56
CA ILE A 124 16.55 12.24 11.45
C ILE A 124 15.10 12.07 11.91
N PHE A 125 14.12 12.55 11.13
CA PHE A 125 12.74 12.17 11.42
C PHE A 125 12.53 10.71 11.00
N ARG A 126 12.04 9.90 11.93
CA ARG A 126 11.78 8.47 11.74
C ARG A 126 10.50 8.09 12.47
N PRO A 127 9.81 7.02 12.04
CA PRO A 127 8.77 6.41 12.84
C PRO A 127 9.29 6.06 14.24
N ASP A 128 8.42 6.12 15.26
CA ASP A 128 8.74 5.76 16.64
C ASP A 128 9.40 4.36 16.73
N LYS A 129 8.96 3.44 15.86
CA LYS A 129 9.56 2.12 15.70
C LYS A 129 9.26 1.53 14.33
N GLU A 130 10.13 0.62 13.89
CA GLU A 130 9.99 -0.11 12.62
C GLU A 130 10.20 -1.61 12.81
N LEU A 131 9.33 -2.45 12.25
CA LEU A 131 9.51 -3.90 12.19
C LEU A 131 10.77 -4.23 11.37
N LYS A 132 11.70 -4.98 11.97
CA LYS A 132 12.96 -5.41 11.33
C LYS A 132 13.13 -6.93 11.26
N GLY A 133 12.25 -7.70 11.90
CA GLY A 133 12.24 -9.15 11.76
C GLY A 133 11.06 -9.77 12.50
N PHE A 134 10.74 -11.02 12.19
CA PHE A 134 9.74 -11.80 12.92
C PHE A 134 10.04 -13.29 12.81
N ALA A 135 9.59 -14.06 13.79
CA ALA A 135 9.70 -15.52 13.80
C ALA A 135 8.36 -16.15 14.17
N LYS A 136 7.90 -17.10 13.36
CA LYS A 136 6.71 -17.90 13.66
C LYS A 136 7.13 -19.23 14.29
N VAL A 137 6.63 -19.52 15.48
CA VAL A 137 7.04 -20.68 16.28
C VAL A 137 5.80 -21.44 16.73
N PHE A 138 5.74 -22.73 16.40
CA PHE A 138 4.74 -23.64 16.94
C PHE A 138 5.24 -24.26 18.25
N LEU A 139 4.40 -24.23 19.28
CA LEU A 139 4.67 -24.75 20.61
C LEU A 139 3.48 -25.57 21.11
N LYS A 140 3.77 -26.75 21.67
CA LYS A 140 2.77 -27.50 22.43
C LYS A 140 2.39 -26.76 23.72
N ALA A 141 1.25 -27.09 24.32
CA ALA A 141 0.88 -26.54 25.63
C ALA A 141 2.00 -26.78 26.66
N GLY A 142 2.44 -25.71 27.34
CA GLY A 142 3.53 -25.75 28.32
C GLY A 142 4.95 -25.78 27.74
N GLU A 143 5.12 -25.86 26.41
CA GLU A 143 6.45 -25.89 25.78
C GLU A 143 7.08 -24.48 25.78
N SER A 144 8.38 -24.44 26.07
CA SER A 144 9.24 -23.26 25.90
C SER A 144 10.26 -23.51 24.80
N ARG A 145 10.57 -22.48 24.01
CA ARG A 145 11.63 -22.52 23.00
C ARG A 145 12.43 -21.22 22.97
N LYS A 146 13.75 -21.35 22.80
CA LYS A 146 14.60 -20.21 22.46
C LYS A 146 14.38 -19.81 21.01
N VAL A 147 14.11 -18.53 20.77
CA VAL A 147 13.88 -17.94 19.46
C VAL A 147 15.02 -16.99 19.15
N GLN A 148 15.49 -17.00 17.89
CA GLN A 148 16.49 -16.06 17.38
C GLN A 148 15.89 -15.26 16.22
N ILE A 149 16.15 -13.96 16.20
CA ILE A 149 15.86 -13.08 15.06
C ILE A 149 17.15 -12.34 14.72
N SER A 150 17.70 -12.61 13.53
CA SER A 150 18.97 -12.03 13.09
C SER A 150 18.83 -10.57 12.66
N PHE A 151 19.89 -9.80 12.85
CA PHE A 151 20.08 -8.52 12.18
C PHE A 151 20.55 -8.74 10.75
N ASP A 152 20.16 -7.84 9.84
CA ASP A 152 20.67 -7.77 8.48
C ASP A 152 21.19 -6.37 8.15
N ASP A 153 21.59 -6.16 6.90
CA ASP A 153 22.05 -4.87 6.38
C ASP A 153 20.99 -3.75 6.46
N LYS A 154 19.73 -4.07 6.79
CA LYS A 154 18.58 -3.17 6.77
C LYS A 154 18.09 -2.82 8.17
N THR A 155 18.56 -3.51 9.20
CA THR A 155 18.08 -3.34 10.59
C THR A 155 18.14 -1.89 11.05
N PHE A 156 19.29 -1.22 10.86
CA PHE A 156 19.53 0.11 11.46
C PHE A 156 19.55 1.25 10.45
N ARG A 157 19.60 0.94 9.15
CA ARG A 157 19.81 1.96 8.11
C ARG A 157 18.57 2.83 7.83
N TYR A 158 18.84 4.01 7.28
CA TYR A 158 17.88 4.90 6.62
C TYR A 158 18.48 5.36 5.28
N TRP A 159 17.64 5.86 4.37
CA TRP A 159 18.12 6.44 3.11
C TRP A 159 18.46 7.91 3.33
N ASN A 160 19.69 8.30 3.03
CA ASN A 160 20.16 9.68 3.14
C ASN A 160 20.17 10.32 1.75
N VAL A 161 19.28 11.27 1.54
CA VAL A 161 19.12 11.98 0.26
C VAL A 161 20.21 13.01 -0.04
N GLU A 162 21.11 13.31 0.89
CA GLU A 162 22.30 14.15 0.64
C GLU A 162 23.49 13.31 0.21
N THR A 163 23.63 12.10 0.75
CA THR A 163 24.74 11.20 0.40
C THR A 163 24.38 10.18 -0.68
N ASP A 164 23.10 10.10 -1.07
CA ASP A 164 22.52 9.14 -2.02
C ASP A 164 22.86 7.67 -1.65
N ARG A 165 22.84 7.39 -0.34
CA ARG A 165 23.25 6.10 0.22
C ARG A 165 22.39 5.68 1.40
N TRP A 166 22.46 4.37 1.67
CA TRP A 166 22.02 3.77 2.91
C TRP A 166 23.01 4.07 4.03
N GLU A 167 22.56 4.77 5.07
CA GLU A 167 23.39 5.22 6.19
C GLU A 167 22.80 4.77 7.53
N LYS A 168 23.61 4.72 8.58
CA LYS A 168 23.18 4.48 9.97
C LYS A 168 23.34 5.79 10.76
N GLU A 169 22.33 6.12 11.56
CA GLU A 169 22.42 7.22 12.52
C GLU A 169 23.14 6.73 13.78
N ALA A 170 24.12 7.49 14.26
CA ALA A 170 24.81 7.18 15.50
C ALA A 170 23.89 7.41 16.71
N GLY A 171 23.90 6.49 17.67
CA GLY A 171 23.27 6.68 18.98
C GLY A 171 22.65 5.42 19.55
N LYS A 172 21.84 5.62 20.59
CA LYS A 172 21.17 4.58 21.34
C LYS A 172 19.87 4.12 20.67
N TYR A 173 19.84 2.86 20.25
CA TYR A 173 18.65 2.20 19.71
C TYR A 173 18.00 1.33 20.78
N GLU A 174 16.67 1.20 20.73
CA GLU A 174 15.92 0.22 21.52
C GLU A 174 15.42 -0.90 20.60
N ILE A 175 15.74 -2.14 20.94
CA ILE A 175 15.18 -3.34 20.32
C ILE A 175 13.97 -3.76 21.14
N CYS A 176 12.83 -3.87 20.48
CA CYS A 176 11.56 -4.22 21.07
C CYS A 176 11.07 -5.56 20.54
N ILE A 177 10.76 -6.51 21.42
CA ILE A 177 10.06 -7.75 21.04
C ILE A 177 8.61 -7.67 21.50
N GLY A 178 7.69 -7.89 20.58
CA GLY A 178 6.26 -7.81 20.84
C GLY A 178 5.44 -8.88 20.12
N ALA A 179 4.18 -9.00 20.56
CA ALA A 179 3.17 -9.81 19.87
C ALA A 179 2.44 -9.03 18.77
N CYS A 180 2.47 -7.69 18.84
CA CYS A 180 2.07 -6.77 17.78
C CYS A 180 2.69 -5.39 18.00
N ALA A 181 2.46 -4.44 17.09
CA ALA A 181 3.02 -3.10 17.19
C ALA A 181 2.64 -2.32 18.47
N LEU A 182 1.49 -2.62 19.10
CA LEU A 182 1.08 -1.99 20.36
C LEU A 182 1.26 -2.88 21.61
N ASP A 183 1.74 -4.11 21.46
CA ASP A 183 1.99 -5.06 22.56
C ASP A 183 3.48 -5.45 22.56
N ILE A 184 4.31 -4.53 23.06
CA ILE A 184 5.75 -4.73 23.24
C ILE A 184 6.00 -5.25 24.64
N ARG A 185 6.63 -6.42 24.73
CA ARG A 185 6.78 -7.20 25.96
C ARG A 185 8.20 -7.19 26.50
N LEU A 186 9.19 -7.21 25.62
CA LEU A 186 10.61 -7.14 25.98
C LEU A 186 11.29 -5.97 25.28
N ARG A 187 12.24 -5.34 25.97
CA ARG A 187 13.03 -4.22 25.47
C ARG A 187 14.47 -4.37 25.91
N GLU A 188 15.39 -4.08 25.00
CA GLU A 188 16.81 -3.96 25.30
C GLU A 188 17.41 -2.82 24.48
N THR A 189 18.54 -2.28 24.92
CA THR A 189 19.17 -1.15 24.23
C THR A 189 20.56 -1.50 23.73
N LEU A 190 20.94 -0.95 22.58
CA LEU A 190 22.30 -1.04 22.04
C LEU A 190 22.74 0.29 21.45
N GLU A 191 24.04 0.55 21.50
CA GLU A 191 24.67 1.67 20.82
C GLU A 191 25.06 1.27 19.41
N ILE A 192 24.77 2.15 18.44
CA ILE A 192 25.16 1.97 17.05
C ILE A 192 26.06 3.11 16.62
N GLU A 193 27.19 2.75 16.01
CA GLU A 193 28.05 3.70 15.32
C GLU A 193 27.42 4.15 14.00
N GLY A 194 27.36 5.47 13.82
CA GLY A 194 26.86 6.07 12.59
C GLY A 194 27.87 5.98 11.45
N THR A 195 27.37 6.05 10.23
CA THR A 195 28.20 5.97 9.02
C THR A 195 28.49 7.33 8.39
N THR A 196 27.78 8.38 8.82
CA THR A 196 27.95 9.74 8.31
C THR A 196 27.56 10.81 9.34
N GLY A 197 28.20 11.98 9.24
CA GLY A 197 27.80 13.21 9.93
C GLY A 197 26.86 14.10 9.12
N THR A 198 26.66 13.81 7.83
CA THR A 198 25.80 14.59 6.94
C THR A 198 24.33 14.22 7.17
N MET A 199 23.54 15.18 7.66
CA MET A 199 22.11 14.97 7.95
C MET A 199 21.23 15.58 6.85
N PRO A 200 20.24 14.84 6.31
CA PRO A 200 19.44 15.28 5.18
C PRO A 200 18.25 16.19 5.50
N TYR A 201 17.92 16.38 6.78
CA TYR A 201 16.70 17.05 7.20
C TYR A 201 16.97 18.16 8.21
N ASP A 202 16.17 19.22 8.12
CA ASP A 202 16.21 20.39 8.99
C ASP A 202 14.93 20.42 9.84
N ALA A 203 15.07 20.22 11.14
CA ALA A 203 13.93 20.11 12.06
C ALA A 203 13.11 21.40 12.17
N GLU A 204 13.74 22.57 11.98
CA GLU A 204 13.03 23.86 12.03
C GLU A 204 12.15 24.06 10.80
N LYS A 205 12.56 23.52 9.64
CA LYS A 205 11.81 23.60 8.38
C LYS A 205 10.81 22.45 8.20
N MET A 206 10.87 21.42 9.03
CA MET A 206 10.10 20.19 8.88
C MET A 206 9.42 19.73 10.19
N PRO A 207 8.83 20.63 11.01
CA PRO A 207 8.31 20.28 12.33
C PRO A 207 7.21 19.20 12.30
N SER A 208 6.39 19.15 11.24
CA SER A 208 5.34 18.14 11.10
C SER A 208 5.93 16.73 10.99
N TYR A 209 7.05 16.58 10.28
CA TYR A 209 7.73 15.30 10.12
C TYR A 209 8.47 14.87 11.39
N PHE A 210 9.18 15.79 12.06
CA PHE A 210 9.90 15.46 13.30
C PHE A 210 8.97 15.14 14.48
N SER A 211 7.77 15.74 14.51
CA SER A 211 6.74 15.40 15.50
C SER A 211 5.93 14.15 15.13
N GLY A 212 5.95 13.74 13.86
CA GLY A 212 5.07 12.70 13.32
C GLY A 212 3.61 13.15 13.14
N ILE A 213 3.27 14.42 13.35
CA ILE A 213 1.91 14.95 13.18
C ILE A 213 1.74 15.39 11.72
N ILE A 214 1.39 14.46 10.83
CA ILE A 214 1.44 14.66 9.37
C ILE A 214 0.08 14.76 8.66
N ARG A 215 -1.03 14.93 9.39
CA ARG A 215 -2.36 15.02 8.76
C ARG A 215 -2.51 16.23 7.84
N ASP A 216 -1.83 17.32 8.18
CA ASP A 216 -1.97 18.62 7.52
C ASP A 216 -0.62 19.27 7.22
N VAL A 217 0.32 18.50 6.65
CA VAL A 217 1.65 19.01 6.28
C VAL A 217 1.53 20.21 5.31
N PRO A 218 2.08 21.39 5.66
CA PRO A 218 2.09 22.56 4.78
C PRO A 218 2.93 22.36 3.51
N ASP A 219 2.61 23.11 2.45
CA ASP A 219 3.35 23.07 1.18
C ASP A 219 4.84 23.35 1.38
N ALA A 220 5.19 24.35 2.19
CA ALA A 220 6.58 24.69 2.46
C ALA A 220 7.40 23.54 3.09
N GLU A 221 6.81 22.78 4.01
CA GLU A 221 7.48 21.61 4.60
C GLU A 221 7.62 20.46 3.58
N PHE A 222 6.60 20.27 2.74
CA PHE A 222 6.63 19.26 1.69
C PHE A 222 7.62 19.60 0.57
N GLU A 223 7.72 20.86 0.16
CA GLU A 223 8.74 21.35 -0.77
C GLU A 223 10.15 21.22 -0.20
N ALA A 224 10.32 21.48 1.11
CA ALA A 224 11.58 21.24 1.80
C ALA A 224 11.97 19.75 1.76
N LEU A 225 11.00 18.83 1.96
CA LEU A 225 11.22 17.39 1.80
C LEU A 225 11.59 17.03 0.35
N LEU A 226 10.89 17.59 -0.63
CA LEU A 226 11.09 17.31 -2.06
C LEU A 226 12.40 17.91 -2.61
N LYS A 227 12.94 18.93 -1.93
CA LYS A 227 14.05 19.78 -2.41
C LYS A 227 13.76 20.48 -3.75
N GLN A 228 12.48 20.65 -4.07
CA GLN A 228 11.99 21.34 -5.26
C GLN A 228 10.55 21.82 -5.01
N PRO A 229 10.06 22.81 -5.77
CA PRO A 229 8.66 23.22 -5.71
C PRO A 229 7.72 22.05 -6.01
N ILE A 230 6.52 22.06 -5.43
CA ILE A 230 5.50 21.05 -5.74
C ILE A 230 5.20 21.11 -7.24
N PRO A 231 5.36 20.01 -7.99
CA PRO A 231 5.07 20.01 -9.41
C PRO A 231 3.59 20.32 -9.66
N ASP A 232 3.29 21.08 -10.71
CA ASP A 232 1.90 21.38 -11.09
C ASP A 232 1.14 20.07 -11.36
N GLY A 233 0.05 19.87 -10.62
CA GLY A 233 -0.85 18.72 -10.75
C GLY A 233 -1.72 18.79 -11.99
N LYS A 234 -1.80 19.96 -12.65
CA LYS A 234 -2.65 20.17 -13.82
C LYS A 234 -2.24 19.27 -14.95
N TRP A 235 -3.23 18.50 -15.40
CA TRP A 235 -3.01 17.68 -16.58
C TRP A 235 -2.76 18.56 -17.80
N SER A 236 -1.70 18.25 -18.52
CA SER A 236 -1.35 18.85 -19.81
C SER A 236 -0.83 17.76 -20.75
N GLY A 237 -1.10 17.92 -22.05
CA GLY A 237 -0.57 17.02 -23.09
C GLY A 237 -1.62 16.28 -23.90
N GLU A 238 -1.32 15.04 -24.26
CA GLU A 238 -2.19 14.13 -25.00
C GLU A 238 -2.54 12.93 -24.12
N LEU A 239 -3.81 12.49 -24.17
CA LEU A 239 -4.29 11.33 -23.44
C LEU A 239 -3.70 10.05 -24.05
N GLY A 240 -3.21 9.15 -23.22
CA GLY A 240 -2.66 7.86 -23.59
C GLY A 240 -3.63 6.69 -23.39
N MET A 241 -3.21 5.50 -23.80
CA MET A 241 -4.03 4.28 -23.69
C MET A 241 -4.33 3.82 -22.26
N ASN A 242 -3.56 4.31 -21.30
CA ASN A 242 -3.70 4.00 -19.87
C ASN A 242 -4.41 5.10 -19.08
N ASP A 243 -4.68 6.24 -19.72
CA ASP A 243 -5.47 7.31 -19.12
C ASP A 243 -6.93 6.89 -19.01
N ALA A 244 -7.56 7.30 -17.91
CA ALA A 244 -8.94 6.97 -17.61
C ALA A 244 -9.88 7.75 -18.55
N ILE A 245 -11.03 7.15 -18.89
CA ILE A 245 -12.03 7.79 -19.76
C ILE A 245 -12.52 9.13 -19.17
N CYS A 246 -12.62 9.26 -17.84
CA CYS A 246 -12.96 10.52 -17.19
C CYS A 246 -11.97 11.66 -17.46
N GLN A 247 -10.72 11.36 -17.83
CA GLN A 247 -9.74 12.39 -18.18
C GLN A 247 -10.02 13.04 -19.54
N MET A 248 -11.03 12.56 -20.30
CA MET A 248 -11.56 13.27 -21.47
C MET A 248 -12.05 14.70 -21.16
N TYR A 249 -12.20 15.08 -19.89
CA TYR A 249 -12.29 16.48 -19.49
C TYR A 249 -11.20 17.36 -20.15
N TYR A 250 -9.97 16.85 -20.24
CA TYR A 250 -8.82 17.52 -20.84
C TYR A 250 -8.63 17.24 -22.33
N ALA A 251 -9.51 16.45 -22.95
CA ALA A 251 -9.38 16.07 -24.35
C ALA A 251 -9.37 17.30 -25.26
N LYS A 252 -8.56 17.30 -26.33
CA LYS A 252 -8.58 18.37 -27.36
C LYS A 252 -9.87 18.32 -28.19
N SER A 253 -10.48 17.15 -28.35
CA SER A 253 -11.75 16.96 -29.06
C SER A 253 -12.98 17.46 -28.30
N ARG A 254 -13.80 18.31 -28.96
CA ARG A 254 -15.09 18.80 -28.40
C ARG A 254 -16.08 17.66 -28.14
N LEU A 255 -16.11 16.66 -29.02
CA LEU A 255 -16.97 15.48 -28.89
C LEU A 255 -16.58 14.66 -27.65
N ALA A 256 -15.28 14.43 -27.45
CA ALA A 256 -14.78 13.72 -26.27
C ALA A 256 -15.15 14.44 -24.96
N ARG A 257 -14.98 15.78 -24.92
CA ARG A 257 -15.41 16.60 -23.77
C ARG A 257 -16.93 16.53 -23.54
N MET A 258 -17.75 16.43 -24.59
CA MET A 258 -19.19 16.24 -24.46
C MET A 258 -19.54 14.86 -23.89
N ILE A 259 -18.89 13.79 -24.39
CA ILE A 259 -19.07 12.42 -23.86
C ILE A 259 -18.71 12.38 -22.37
N TYR A 260 -17.58 13.00 -21.99
CA TYR A 260 -17.20 13.17 -20.60
C TYR A 260 -18.34 13.79 -19.77
N LYS A 261 -18.88 14.94 -20.20
CA LYS A 261 -19.97 15.61 -19.48
C LYS A 261 -21.21 14.72 -19.30
N ILE A 262 -21.55 13.92 -20.32
CA ILE A 262 -22.66 12.96 -20.24
C ILE A 262 -22.36 11.90 -19.16
N LEU A 263 -21.17 11.29 -19.21
CA LEU A 263 -20.75 10.26 -18.25
C LEU A 263 -20.71 10.82 -16.81
N THR A 264 -20.19 12.02 -16.61
CA THR A 264 -20.17 12.70 -15.31
C THR A 264 -21.58 12.95 -14.77
N ASN A 265 -22.51 13.38 -15.63
CA ASN A 265 -23.90 13.59 -15.24
C ASN A 265 -24.61 12.27 -14.91
N LEU A 266 -24.32 11.18 -15.64
CA LEU A 266 -24.85 9.85 -15.34
C LEU A 266 -24.32 9.32 -14.00
N LYS A 267 -23.01 9.47 -13.75
CA LYS A 267 -22.38 9.14 -12.46
C LYS A 267 -23.04 9.90 -11.32
N LYS A 268 -23.12 11.24 -11.41
CA LYS A 268 -23.72 12.09 -10.37
C LYS A 268 -25.17 11.68 -10.07
N LYS A 269 -26.00 11.51 -11.11
CA LYS A 269 -27.38 11.03 -10.96
C LYS A 269 -27.48 9.65 -10.32
N SER A 270 -26.47 8.79 -10.49
CA SER A 270 -26.42 7.48 -9.82
C SER A 270 -26.03 7.59 -8.36
N GLU A 271 -25.08 8.46 -8.02
CA GLU A 271 -24.65 8.71 -6.64
C GLU A 271 -25.76 9.36 -5.82
N ASP A 272 -26.49 10.32 -6.39
CA ASP A 272 -27.62 11.00 -5.76
C ASP A 272 -28.76 10.02 -5.38
N LYS A 273 -28.83 8.84 -6.01
CA LYS A 273 -29.80 7.77 -5.68
C LYS A 273 -29.38 6.88 -4.50
N GLY A 274 -28.21 7.12 -3.91
CA GLY A 274 -27.71 6.42 -2.71
C GLY A 274 -27.07 5.05 -2.96
N LYS A 275 -27.22 4.46 -4.16
CA LYS A 275 -26.49 3.26 -4.59
C LYS A 275 -25.79 3.53 -5.92
N PRO A 276 -24.45 3.66 -5.93
CA PRO A 276 -23.71 3.85 -7.17
C PRO A 276 -23.83 2.65 -8.11
N ASP A 277 -24.07 2.93 -9.39
CA ASP A 277 -24.01 1.92 -10.45
C ASP A 277 -22.55 1.60 -10.75
N LEU A 278 -22.15 0.38 -10.40
CA LEU A 278 -20.78 -0.10 -10.57
C LEU A 278 -20.34 -0.13 -12.03
N ASN A 279 -21.25 -0.34 -12.99
CA ASN A 279 -20.90 -0.31 -14.40
C ASN A 279 -20.58 1.10 -14.87
N ILE A 280 -21.35 2.10 -14.41
CA ILE A 280 -21.08 3.51 -14.71
C ILE A 280 -19.72 3.91 -14.13
N LEU A 281 -19.46 3.58 -12.86
CA LEU A 281 -18.18 3.86 -12.21
C LEU A 281 -17.01 3.16 -12.91
N PHE A 282 -17.20 1.92 -13.34
CA PHE A 282 -16.20 1.17 -14.08
C PHE A 282 -15.89 1.84 -15.43
N ILE A 283 -16.90 2.14 -16.26
CA ILE A 283 -16.72 2.81 -17.54
C ILE A 283 -16.06 4.18 -17.36
N TYR A 284 -16.46 4.92 -16.32
CA TYR A 284 -15.90 6.24 -16.02
C TYR A 284 -14.41 6.20 -15.71
N ASN A 285 -13.96 5.20 -14.94
CA ASN A 285 -12.59 5.10 -14.44
C ASN A 285 -11.69 4.13 -15.24
N MET A 286 -12.24 3.35 -16.18
CA MET A 286 -11.42 2.41 -16.96
C MET A 286 -10.50 3.14 -17.94
N PRO A 287 -9.32 2.58 -18.24
CA PRO A 287 -8.45 3.13 -19.28
C PRO A 287 -9.01 2.87 -20.69
N PHE A 288 -8.59 3.65 -21.70
CA PHE A 288 -9.01 3.43 -23.09
C PHE A 288 -8.73 2.01 -23.61
N ARG A 289 -7.60 1.39 -23.22
CA ARG A 289 -7.32 -0.02 -23.54
C ARG A 289 -8.36 -1.00 -22.98
N GLY A 290 -9.07 -0.61 -21.92
CA GLY A 290 -10.16 -1.39 -21.32
C GLY A 290 -11.29 -1.65 -22.32
N ILE A 291 -11.57 -0.71 -23.22
CA ILE A 291 -12.59 -0.86 -24.28
C ILE A 291 -12.29 -2.10 -25.14
N ALA A 292 -11.02 -2.31 -25.50
CA ALA A 292 -10.64 -3.47 -26.31
C ALA A 292 -10.80 -4.80 -25.55
N LYS A 293 -10.56 -4.82 -24.24
CA LYS A 293 -10.67 -6.03 -23.41
C LYS A 293 -12.12 -6.40 -23.10
N MET A 294 -12.99 -5.42 -22.92
CA MET A 294 -14.35 -5.62 -22.40
C MET A 294 -15.39 -5.83 -23.49
N THR A 295 -15.04 -5.59 -24.75
CA THR A 295 -15.97 -5.70 -25.88
C THR A 295 -16.00 -7.09 -26.52
N HIS A 296 -15.45 -8.11 -25.85
CA HIS A 296 -15.45 -9.51 -26.32
C HIS A 296 -14.95 -9.63 -27.77
N GLY A 297 -13.90 -8.87 -28.11
CA GLY A 297 -13.29 -8.87 -29.43
C GLY A 297 -13.96 -7.96 -30.46
N ALA A 298 -15.01 -7.18 -30.13
CA ALA A 298 -15.60 -6.22 -31.06
C ALA A 298 -14.69 -5.01 -31.33
N VAL A 299 -13.93 -4.56 -30.33
CA VAL A 299 -12.91 -3.50 -30.45
C VAL A 299 -11.52 -4.10 -30.26
N SER A 300 -10.61 -3.87 -31.20
CA SER A 300 -9.20 -4.27 -31.06
C SER A 300 -8.36 -3.19 -30.38
N MET A 301 -7.15 -3.52 -29.92
CA MET A 301 -6.19 -2.55 -29.38
C MET A 301 -5.88 -1.42 -30.38
N LYS A 302 -5.73 -1.73 -31.67
CA LYS A 302 -5.52 -0.74 -32.74
C LYS A 302 -6.70 0.22 -32.89
N MET A 303 -7.92 -0.26 -32.68
CA MET A 303 -9.11 0.58 -32.70
C MET A 303 -9.14 1.50 -31.48
N ALA A 304 -8.83 0.98 -30.29
CA ALA A 304 -8.74 1.79 -29.09
C ALA A 304 -7.65 2.87 -29.19
N GLU A 305 -6.49 2.58 -29.80
CA GLU A 305 -5.47 3.59 -30.13
C GLU A 305 -6.00 4.68 -31.07
N GLY A 306 -6.76 4.28 -32.10
CA GLY A 306 -7.43 5.22 -33.00
C GLY A 306 -8.45 6.11 -32.27
N MET A 307 -9.21 5.55 -31.32
CA MET A 307 -10.14 6.31 -30.47
C MET A 307 -9.37 7.34 -29.63
N THR A 308 -8.25 6.96 -29.02
CA THR A 308 -7.38 7.86 -28.25
C THR A 308 -6.82 8.99 -29.14
N GLU A 309 -6.41 8.70 -30.38
CA GLU A 309 -6.00 9.75 -31.33
C GLU A 309 -7.15 10.73 -31.66
N VAL A 310 -8.38 10.22 -31.82
CA VAL A 310 -9.57 11.09 -32.02
C VAL A 310 -9.81 11.97 -30.80
N VAL A 311 -9.69 11.42 -29.58
CA VAL A 311 -9.82 12.16 -28.33
C VAL A 311 -8.79 13.30 -28.25
N ASN A 312 -7.57 13.05 -28.72
CA ASN A 312 -6.48 14.03 -28.83
C ASN A 312 -6.63 15.01 -30.01
N GLY A 313 -7.78 15.05 -30.70
CA GLY A 313 -8.05 16.03 -31.75
C GLY A 313 -7.51 15.63 -33.13
N HIS A 314 -6.83 14.49 -33.26
CA HIS A 314 -6.34 13.97 -34.54
C HIS A 314 -7.44 13.19 -35.27
N PHE A 315 -8.59 13.83 -35.50
CA PHE A 315 -9.83 13.15 -35.91
C PHE A 315 -9.66 12.28 -37.16
N MET A 316 -9.11 12.84 -38.25
CA MET A 316 -8.95 12.11 -39.52
C MET A 316 -8.01 10.91 -39.39
N LYS A 317 -6.87 11.11 -38.72
CA LYS A 317 -5.85 10.07 -38.51
C LYS A 317 -6.41 8.95 -37.61
N GLY A 318 -7.01 9.33 -36.48
CA GLY A 318 -7.58 8.40 -35.51
C GLY A 318 -8.76 7.62 -36.08
N MET A 319 -9.68 8.29 -36.78
CA MET A 319 -10.81 7.61 -37.45
C MET A 319 -10.32 6.66 -38.54
N GLY A 320 -9.31 7.07 -39.31
CA GLY A 320 -8.64 6.18 -40.28
C GLY A 320 -8.00 4.94 -39.63
N LYS A 321 -7.48 5.05 -38.39
CA LYS A 321 -7.03 3.89 -37.60
C LYS A 321 -8.18 3.03 -37.11
N VAL A 322 -9.27 3.62 -36.61
CA VAL A 322 -10.46 2.88 -36.15
C VAL A 322 -11.07 2.08 -37.30
N ILE A 323 -11.27 2.69 -38.47
CA ILE A 323 -11.87 2.04 -39.64
C ILE A 323 -10.99 0.89 -40.13
N ARG A 324 -9.69 1.13 -40.35
CA ARG A 324 -8.76 0.07 -40.76
C ARG A 324 -8.67 -1.04 -39.72
N GLY A 325 -8.64 -0.66 -38.45
CA GLY A 325 -8.65 -1.59 -37.32
C GLY A 325 -9.91 -2.45 -37.29
N PHE A 326 -11.08 -1.89 -37.60
CA PHE A 326 -12.35 -2.61 -37.66
C PHE A 326 -12.34 -3.71 -38.73
N PHE A 327 -11.93 -3.39 -39.95
CA PHE A 327 -11.86 -4.38 -41.03
C PHE A 327 -10.83 -5.48 -40.74
N ALA A 328 -9.65 -5.11 -40.24
CA ALA A 328 -8.62 -6.07 -39.84
C ALA A 328 -9.09 -6.98 -38.69
N ASN A 329 -9.74 -6.42 -37.67
CA ASN A 329 -10.26 -7.15 -36.52
C ASN A 329 -11.38 -8.11 -36.94
N ARG A 330 -12.29 -7.68 -37.81
CA ARG A 330 -13.36 -8.54 -38.35
C ARG A 330 -12.80 -9.72 -39.13
N LYS A 331 -11.75 -9.50 -39.94
CA LYS A 331 -11.05 -10.58 -40.65
C LYS A 331 -10.42 -11.56 -39.66
N ALA A 332 -9.66 -11.06 -38.69
CA ALA A 332 -9.01 -11.88 -37.66
C ALA A 332 -10.03 -12.70 -36.84
N ASN A 333 -11.13 -12.09 -36.39
CA ASN A 333 -12.19 -12.79 -35.65
C ASN A 333 -12.84 -13.89 -36.49
N LYS A 334 -13.05 -13.68 -37.80
CA LYS A 334 -13.58 -14.72 -38.70
C LYS A 334 -12.60 -15.88 -38.84
N GLU A 335 -11.30 -15.59 -38.94
CA GLU A 335 -10.25 -16.63 -38.99
C GLU A 335 -10.15 -17.40 -37.67
N TYR A 336 -10.19 -16.72 -36.53
CA TYR A 336 -10.21 -17.35 -35.21
C TYR A 336 -11.44 -18.22 -35.00
N LYS A 337 -12.63 -17.73 -35.37
CA LYS A 337 -13.87 -18.52 -35.30
C LYS A 337 -13.77 -19.80 -36.13
N LYS A 338 -13.22 -19.72 -37.34
CA LYS A 338 -12.96 -20.91 -38.18
C LYS A 338 -11.98 -21.89 -37.53
N LYS A 339 -10.94 -21.41 -36.82
CA LYS A 339 -10.00 -22.28 -36.11
C LYS A 339 -10.66 -23.02 -34.95
N LEU A 340 -11.44 -22.30 -34.14
CA LEU A 340 -12.22 -22.88 -33.04
C LEU A 340 -13.23 -23.92 -33.53
N GLU A 341 -13.97 -23.62 -34.62
CA GLU A 341 -14.90 -24.56 -35.26
C GLU A 341 -14.18 -25.79 -35.84
N ALA A 342 -12.91 -25.64 -36.25
CA ALA A 342 -12.07 -26.72 -36.73
C ALA A 342 -11.34 -27.50 -35.61
N GLY A 343 -11.60 -27.19 -34.33
CA GLY A 343 -10.96 -27.86 -33.18
C GLY A 343 -9.44 -27.64 -33.08
N LYS A 344 -8.92 -26.56 -33.68
CA LYS A 344 -7.49 -26.20 -33.68
C LYS A 344 -7.18 -25.01 -32.80
#